data_AF-A0A1B0FAQ3-F1
#
_entry.id   AF-A0A1B0FAQ3-F1
#
_cell.length_a   1.000
_cell.length_b   1.000
_cell.length_c   1.000
_cell.angle_alpha   90.00
_cell.angle_beta   90.00
_cell.angle_gamma   90.00
#
_symmetry.space_group_name_H-M   'P 1'
#
loop_
_entity.id
_entity.type
_entity.pdbx_description
1 polymer ?
#
loop_
_entity_poly.entity_id
_entity_poly.type
_entity_poly.pdbx_seq_one_letter_code
_entity_poly.pdbx_strand_id
1 'polypeptide(L)'
;MSVRVINDEAHFQSELAAAGIRLVVVDFTAAWCGPCQRIAPHFELLPGKYPNAIFLKVDVDKCQDTAASQGVSAMPTFVFYRNRTKIDRIQGADINALEAKIQEYAGASGGDEAGEDYGQGLMDLNSFISKQECECLNESDDHPLSHCLASEGGYLQSDCDEQLILSITFNQVVKIHSLKFKAPMQLAPREIKLFINQPRTIDFDQAESMTSVQDLVLDPKDLEKGSPVNLRYVKFQNVQNIQIFVKNNQSGAEVTQIDYVGFIGSPLMTTKMNDFKRVAGKKGETKRSRAAVSVKLLRAITRRIASSKGTNIDHTSCTSLSQPAFKRTAASKTTILISPGMIGKP
;
A
#
# COMPACT_ATOMS: atom_id res chain seq x y z
N MET A 1 -24.20 -20.35 -3.39
CA MET A 1 -24.00 -19.67 -4.70
C MET A 1 -23.05 -20.52 -5.55
N SER A 2 -22.92 -20.27 -6.85
CA SER A 2 -21.98 -21.00 -7.73
C SER A 2 -20.85 -20.10 -8.21
N VAL A 3 -19.76 -20.70 -8.68
CA VAL A 3 -18.67 -19.98 -9.38
C VAL A 3 -19.20 -19.40 -10.69
N ARG A 4 -18.94 -18.12 -10.95
CA ARG A 4 -19.37 -17.42 -12.18
C ARG A 4 -18.26 -17.46 -13.21
N VAL A 5 -18.58 -17.82 -14.45
CA VAL A 5 -17.62 -17.87 -15.56
C VAL A 5 -17.61 -16.54 -16.28
N ILE A 6 -16.42 -15.96 -16.42
CA ILE A 6 -16.18 -14.71 -17.13
C ILE A 6 -15.87 -15.02 -18.59
N ASN A 7 -16.47 -14.23 -19.49
CA ASN A 7 -16.39 -14.44 -20.94
C ASN A 7 -15.54 -13.37 -21.63
N ASP A 8 -15.50 -12.16 -21.08
CA ASP A 8 -14.79 -11.02 -21.64
C ASP A 8 -14.48 -9.98 -20.54
N GLU A 9 -13.74 -8.95 -20.91
CA GLU A 9 -13.34 -7.85 -20.02
C GLU A 9 -14.54 -7.05 -19.49
N ALA A 10 -15.58 -6.82 -20.30
CA ALA A 10 -16.74 -6.04 -19.87
C ALA A 10 -17.53 -6.78 -18.79
N HIS A 11 -17.73 -8.08 -18.96
CA HIS A 11 -18.33 -8.96 -17.96
C HIS A 11 -17.49 -8.99 -16.67
N PHE A 12 -16.16 -9.07 -16.79
CA PHE A 12 -15.26 -9.01 -15.63
C PHE A 12 -15.44 -7.72 -14.82
N GLN A 13 -15.42 -6.56 -15.48
CA GLN A 13 -15.58 -5.27 -14.83
C GLN A 13 -16.99 -5.10 -14.22
N SER A 14 -18.02 -5.61 -14.90
CA SER A 14 -19.39 -5.58 -14.40
C SER A 14 -19.56 -6.40 -13.12
N GLU A 15 -18.98 -7.60 -13.06
CA GLU A 15 -19.00 -8.45 -11.87
C GLU A 15 -18.24 -7.82 -10.70
N LEU A 16 -17.07 -7.21 -10.95
CA LEU A 16 -16.33 -6.45 -9.93
C LEU A 16 -17.12 -5.23 -9.42
N ALA A 17 -17.85 -4.54 -10.29
CA ALA A 17 -18.69 -3.41 -9.89
C ALA A 17 -19.91 -3.87 -9.07
N ALA A 18 -20.60 -4.92 -9.50
CA ALA A 18 -21.76 -5.50 -8.82
C ALA A 18 -21.40 -6.14 -7.47
N ALA A 19 -20.14 -6.53 -7.28
CA ALA A 19 -19.64 -7.01 -6.01
C ALA A 19 -19.68 -5.94 -4.90
N GLY A 20 -19.45 -4.67 -5.28
CA GLY A 20 -19.27 -3.57 -4.35
C GLY A 20 -18.13 -3.86 -3.38
N ILE A 21 -18.43 -3.83 -2.08
CA ILE A 21 -17.49 -4.07 -0.98
C ILE A 21 -17.21 -5.55 -0.68
N ARG A 22 -17.97 -6.48 -1.29
CA ARG A 22 -17.80 -7.92 -1.05
C ARG A 22 -16.45 -8.39 -1.57
N LEU A 23 -15.88 -9.39 -0.90
CA LEU A 23 -14.68 -10.05 -1.37
C LEU A 23 -14.98 -10.75 -2.70
N VAL A 24 -14.16 -10.49 -3.72
CA VAL A 24 -14.18 -11.22 -4.99
C VAL A 24 -12.89 -12.01 -5.14
N VAL A 25 -13.02 -13.32 -5.36
CA VAL A 25 -11.90 -14.24 -5.59
C VAL A 25 -11.97 -14.71 -7.04
N VAL A 26 -10.91 -14.45 -7.80
CA VAL A 26 -10.88 -14.74 -9.24
C VAL A 26 -9.83 -15.82 -9.51
N ASP A 27 -10.25 -16.97 -10.05
CA ASP A 27 -9.37 -18.04 -10.56
C ASP A 27 -9.05 -17.80 -12.04
N PHE A 28 -7.79 -17.48 -12.33
CA PHE A 28 -7.26 -17.47 -13.69
C PHE A 28 -6.69 -18.85 -14.05
N THR A 29 -7.36 -19.51 -14.99
CA THR A 29 -7.21 -20.95 -15.25
C THR A 29 -7.04 -21.25 -16.74
N ALA A 30 -6.68 -22.49 -17.07
CA ALA A 30 -6.59 -22.98 -18.45
C ALA A 30 -6.94 -24.46 -18.53
N ALA A 31 -7.58 -24.90 -19.62
CA ALA A 31 -8.00 -26.30 -19.77
C ALA A 31 -6.82 -27.28 -19.84
N TRP A 32 -5.71 -26.86 -20.44
CA TRP A 32 -4.48 -27.66 -20.59
C TRP A 32 -3.59 -27.67 -19.33
N CYS A 33 -3.95 -26.91 -18.30
CA CYS A 33 -3.16 -26.80 -17.07
C CYS A 33 -3.53 -27.89 -16.06
N GLY A 34 -2.67 -28.90 -15.92
CA GLY A 34 -2.87 -30.01 -14.96
C GLY A 34 -3.08 -29.55 -13.50
N PRO A 35 -2.27 -28.63 -12.94
CA PRO A 35 -2.51 -28.07 -11.60
C PRO A 35 -3.88 -27.38 -11.46
N CYS A 36 -4.36 -26.73 -12.51
CA CYS A 36 -5.66 -26.05 -12.53
C CYS A 36 -6.81 -27.07 -12.41
N GLN A 37 -6.71 -28.19 -13.12
CA GLN A 37 -7.69 -29.27 -13.02
C GLN A 37 -7.76 -29.87 -11.61
N ARG A 38 -6.64 -29.95 -10.89
CA ARG A 38 -6.62 -30.47 -9.51
C ARG A 38 -7.30 -29.55 -8.51
N ILE A 39 -7.13 -28.23 -8.63
CA ILE A 39 -7.71 -27.28 -7.67
C ILE A 39 -9.16 -26.90 -8.00
N ALA A 40 -9.58 -27.02 -9.25
CA ALA A 40 -10.94 -26.70 -9.72
C ALA A 40 -12.08 -27.28 -8.84
N PRO A 41 -12.11 -28.58 -8.48
CA PRO A 41 -13.20 -29.12 -7.65
C PRO A 41 -13.22 -28.51 -6.24
N HIS A 42 -12.07 -28.14 -5.69
CA HIS A 42 -12.00 -27.46 -4.40
C HIS A 42 -12.52 -26.02 -4.50
N PHE A 43 -12.12 -25.31 -5.55
CA PHE A 43 -12.59 -23.94 -5.80
C PHE A 43 -14.12 -23.87 -5.98
N GLU A 44 -14.71 -24.86 -6.64
CA GLU A 44 -16.16 -24.96 -6.84
C GLU A 44 -16.97 -25.16 -5.54
N LEU A 45 -16.34 -25.63 -4.46
CA LEU A 45 -16.97 -25.81 -3.15
C LEU A 45 -16.91 -24.55 -2.27
N LEU A 46 -15.99 -23.62 -2.53
CA LEU A 46 -15.79 -22.41 -1.72
C LEU A 46 -17.01 -21.47 -1.68
N PRO A 47 -17.79 -21.27 -2.76
CA PRO A 47 -19.04 -20.51 -2.69
C PRO A 47 -20.08 -21.04 -1.70
N GLY A 48 -20.00 -22.32 -1.34
CA GLY A 48 -20.85 -22.93 -0.30
C GLY A 48 -20.35 -22.62 1.11
N LYS A 49 -19.02 -22.53 1.29
CA LYS A 49 -18.39 -22.22 2.58
C LYS A 49 -18.41 -20.71 2.89
N TYR A 50 -18.28 -19.86 1.88
CA TYR A 50 -18.15 -18.41 2.02
C TYR A 50 -19.24 -17.69 1.21
N PRO A 51 -20.51 -17.69 1.68
CA PRO A 51 -21.63 -17.11 0.94
C PRO A 51 -21.52 -15.58 0.74
N ASN A 52 -20.72 -14.91 1.58
CA ASN A 52 -20.48 -13.47 1.53
C ASN A 52 -19.36 -13.07 0.55
N ALA A 53 -18.69 -14.04 -0.07
CA ALA A 53 -17.68 -13.83 -1.10
C ALA A 53 -18.20 -14.25 -2.49
N ILE A 54 -17.73 -13.56 -3.52
CA ILE A 54 -18.03 -13.85 -4.92
C ILE A 54 -16.85 -14.58 -5.54
N PHE A 55 -17.12 -15.68 -6.24
CA PHE A 55 -16.10 -16.50 -6.88
C PHE A 55 -16.27 -16.42 -8.40
N LEU A 56 -15.22 -15.98 -9.08
CA LEU A 56 -15.16 -15.82 -10.53
C LEU A 56 -14.10 -16.77 -11.11
N LYS A 57 -14.35 -17.25 -12.32
CA LYS A 57 -13.42 -18.07 -13.09
C LYS A 57 -13.17 -17.44 -14.45
N VAL A 58 -11.91 -17.24 -14.79
CA VAL A 58 -11.45 -16.63 -16.05
C VAL A 58 -10.56 -17.63 -16.76
N ASP A 59 -10.98 -18.06 -17.95
CA ASP A 59 -10.17 -18.89 -18.84
C ASP A 59 -9.20 -17.98 -19.61
N VAL A 60 -7.89 -18.16 -19.41
CA VAL A 60 -6.88 -17.29 -20.02
C VAL A 60 -6.80 -17.44 -21.55
N ASP A 61 -7.23 -18.58 -22.11
CA ASP A 61 -7.23 -18.78 -23.56
C ASP A 61 -8.39 -18.01 -24.22
N LYS A 62 -9.52 -17.88 -23.51
CA LYS A 62 -10.71 -17.15 -23.97
C LYS A 62 -10.65 -15.64 -23.68
N CYS A 63 -10.12 -15.27 -22.51
CA CYS A 63 -10.09 -13.89 -22.01
C CYS A 63 -8.64 -13.39 -21.91
N GLN A 64 -7.89 -13.44 -23.02
CA GLN A 64 -6.47 -13.10 -23.05
C GLN A 64 -6.19 -11.67 -22.60
N ASP A 65 -7.01 -10.71 -23.04
CA ASP A 65 -6.87 -9.29 -22.67
C ASP A 65 -7.08 -9.08 -21.16
N THR A 66 -8.07 -9.76 -20.57
CA THR A 66 -8.32 -9.72 -19.12
C THR A 66 -7.16 -10.34 -18.35
N ALA A 67 -6.68 -11.51 -18.76
CA ALA A 67 -5.53 -12.15 -18.11
C ALA A 67 -4.27 -11.27 -18.18
N ALA A 68 -4.02 -10.65 -19.35
CA ALA A 68 -2.89 -9.75 -19.56
C ALA A 68 -3.01 -8.47 -18.73
N SER A 69 -4.19 -7.83 -18.70
CA SER A 69 -4.44 -6.62 -17.90
C SER A 69 -4.31 -6.90 -16.39
N GLN A 70 -4.61 -8.13 -15.97
CA GLN A 70 -4.43 -8.56 -14.60
C GLN A 70 -2.99 -8.99 -14.26
N GLY A 71 -2.08 -9.06 -15.24
CA GLY A 71 -0.67 -9.43 -15.04
C GLY A 71 -0.48 -10.91 -14.75
N VAL A 72 -1.35 -11.78 -15.29
CA VAL A 72 -1.29 -13.22 -15.13
C VAL A 72 -0.26 -13.80 -16.10
N SER A 73 0.71 -14.54 -15.57
CA SER A 73 1.81 -15.14 -16.33
C SER A 73 1.97 -16.65 -16.12
N ALA A 74 1.22 -17.22 -15.18
CA ALA A 74 1.18 -18.64 -14.89
C ALA A 74 -0.18 -19.02 -14.29
N MET A 75 -0.59 -20.26 -14.49
CA MET A 75 -1.88 -20.75 -14.00
C MET A 75 -1.67 -21.97 -13.08
N PRO A 76 -2.52 -22.13 -12.04
CA PRO A 76 -3.58 -21.20 -11.66
C PRO A 76 -2.99 -19.96 -10.97
N THR A 77 -3.64 -18.81 -11.16
CA THR A 77 -3.40 -17.59 -10.37
C THR A 77 -4.72 -17.14 -9.78
N PHE A 78 -4.75 -16.97 -8.46
CA PHE A 78 -5.90 -16.42 -7.75
C PHE A 78 -5.64 -14.95 -7.44
N VAL A 79 -6.60 -14.08 -7.76
CA VAL A 79 -6.52 -12.65 -7.44
C VAL A 79 -7.73 -12.26 -6.61
N PHE A 80 -7.46 -11.54 -5.53
CA PHE A 80 -8.46 -11.10 -4.57
C PHE A 80 -8.75 -9.63 -4.80
N TYR A 81 -10.03 -9.28 -4.84
CA TYR A 81 -10.48 -7.90 -4.98
C TYR A 81 -11.46 -7.54 -3.87
N ARG A 82 -11.41 -6.28 -3.47
CA ARG A 82 -12.43 -5.63 -2.63
C ARG A 82 -12.62 -4.21 -3.14
N ASN A 83 -13.87 -3.80 -3.33
CA ASN A 83 -14.23 -2.48 -3.88
C ASN A 83 -13.43 -2.13 -5.15
N ARG A 84 -13.35 -3.08 -6.09
CA ARG A 84 -12.60 -2.97 -7.37
C ARG A 84 -11.08 -2.79 -7.26
N THR A 85 -10.52 -2.85 -6.06
CA THR A 85 -9.07 -2.79 -5.82
C THR A 85 -8.53 -4.18 -5.59
N LYS A 86 -7.41 -4.53 -6.24
CA LYS A 86 -6.67 -5.76 -5.93
C LYS A 86 -6.13 -5.66 -4.50
N ILE A 87 -6.39 -6.67 -3.69
CA ILE A 87 -5.92 -6.70 -2.30
C ILE A 87 -4.85 -7.76 -2.08
N ASP A 88 -4.90 -8.87 -2.81
CA ASP A 88 -3.90 -9.94 -2.72
C ASP A 88 -3.85 -10.78 -3.99
N ARG A 89 -2.81 -11.62 -4.10
CA ARG A 89 -2.61 -12.57 -5.20
C ARG A 89 -1.88 -13.81 -4.69
N ILE A 90 -2.35 -14.98 -5.14
CA ILE A 90 -1.67 -16.26 -4.99
C ILE A 90 -1.39 -16.83 -6.37
N GLN A 91 -0.19 -17.37 -6.58
CA GLN A 91 0.14 -18.09 -7.80
C GLN A 91 0.47 -19.55 -7.46
N GLY A 92 -0.15 -20.49 -8.17
CA GLY A 92 0.00 -21.93 -7.96
C GLY A 92 -1.23 -22.57 -7.33
N ALA A 93 -1.30 -23.91 -7.42
CA ALA A 93 -2.41 -24.72 -6.93
C ALA A 93 -2.19 -25.12 -5.46
N ASP A 94 -2.32 -24.16 -4.55
CA ASP A 94 -2.24 -24.38 -3.10
C ASP A 94 -3.61 -24.11 -2.46
N ILE A 95 -4.29 -25.18 -2.06
CA ILE A 95 -5.65 -25.13 -1.49
C ILE A 95 -5.63 -24.50 -0.09
N ASN A 96 -4.62 -24.83 0.72
CA ASN A 96 -4.55 -24.37 2.11
C ASN A 96 -4.24 -22.87 2.13
N ALA A 97 -3.28 -22.43 1.32
CA ALA A 97 -2.97 -21.00 1.21
C ALA A 97 -4.17 -20.20 0.68
N LEU A 98 -4.91 -20.76 -0.29
CA LEU A 98 -6.11 -20.13 -0.83
C LEU A 98 -7.21 -19.98 0.23
N GLU A 99 -7.56 -21.05 0.95
CA GLU A 99 -8.59 -20.99 2.00
C GLU A 99 -8.17 -20.05 3.15
N ALA A 100 -6.90 -20.08 3.57
CA ALA A 100 -6.38 -19.19 4.60
C ALA A 100 -6.53 -17.70 4.21
N LYS A 101 -6.19 -17.33 2.96
CA LYS A 101 -6.38 -15.96 2.47
C LYS A 101 -7.85 -15.57 2.34
N ILE A 102 -8.72 -16.49 1.92
CA ILE A 102 -10.15 -16.22 1.89
C ILE A 102 -10.66 -15.94 3.30
N GLN A 103 -10.26 -16.72 4.30
CA GLN A 103 -10.67 -16.51 5.69
C GLN A 103 -10.15 -15.18 6.25
N GLU A 104 -8.88 -14.85 5.97
CA GLU A 104 -8.25 -13.57 6.35
C GLU A 104 -9.06 -12.37 5.82
N TYR A 105 -9.40 -12.38 4.54
CA TYR A 105 -10.12 -11.26 3.93
C TYR A 105 -11.63 -11.31 4.13
N ALA A 106 -12.24 -12.48 4.32
CA ALA A 106 -13.67 -12.62 4.62
C ALA A 106 -13.99 -12.16 6.05
N GLY A 107 -13.13 -12.46 7.03
CA GLY A 107 -13.33 -12.10 8.44
C GLY A 107 -13.19 -10.59 8.74
N ALA A 108 -12.55 -9.83 7.84
CA ALA A 108 -12.47 -8.37 7.94
C ALA A 108 -13.79 -7.65 7.58
N SER A 109 -14.81 -8.39 7.16
CA SER A 109 -16.18 -7.91 7.00
C SER A 109 -17.07 -8.68 7.99
N GLY A 110 -16.85 -8.47 9.28
CA GLY A 110 -17.66 -9.06 10.33
C GLY A 110 -19.07 -8.46 10.33
N GLY A 111 -20.06 -9.29 9.99
CA GLY A 111 -21.48 -9.06 10.21
C GLY A 111 -22.19 -8.28 9.11
N ASP A 112 -23.24 -8.91 8.59
CA ASP A 112 -24.49 -8.50 7.91
C ASP A 112 -24.90 -7.02 7.71
N GLU A 113 -24.04 -6.04 7.93
CA GLU A 113 -24.28 -4.67 7.52
C GLU A 113 -23.50 -4.41 6.23
N ALA A 114 -24.17 -3.81 5.25
CA ALA A 114 -23.54 -3.30 4.05
C ALA A 114 -22.39 -2.38 4.47
N GLY A 115 -21.15 -2.89 4.47
CA GLY A 115 -19.97 -2.11 4.80
C GLY A 115 -20.01 -0.77 4.07
N GLU A 116 -19.70 0.27 4.83
CA GLU A 116 -19.85 1.64 4.39
C GLU A 116 -19.07 1.86 3.08
N ASP A 117 -19.78 2.29 2.03
CA ASP A 117 -19.14 2.64 0.77
C ASP A 117 -18.44 3.99 0.94
N TYR A 118 -17.14 3.92 1.21
CA TYR A 118 -16.28 5.10 1.33
C TYR A 118 -15.93 5.73 -0.02
N GLY A 119 -16.46 5.21 -1.12
CA GLY A 119 -16.13 5.60 -2.49
C GLY A 119 -15.18 4.61 -3.15
N GLN A 120 -15.03 4.75 -4.47
CA GLN A 120 -14.31 3.79 -5.30
C GLN A 120 -12.88 3.51 -4.82
N GLY A 121 -12.60 2.24 -4.52
CA GLY A 121 -11.28 1.75 -4.18
C GLY A 121 -10.85 1.97 -2.72
N LEU A 122 -11.70 2.63 -1.91
CA LEU A 122 -11.50 2.79 -0.48
C LEU A 122 -12.14 1.63 0.29
N MET A 123 -11.46 1.16 1.32
CA MET A 123 -11.90 0.06 2.17
C MET A 123 -11.35 0.24 3.58
N ASP A 124 -11.93 -0.50 4.52
CA ASP A 124 -11.34 -0.69 5.83
C ASP A 124 -10.02 -1.45 5.71
N LEU A 125 -8.96 -0.92 6.32
CA LEU A 125 -7.62 -1.46 6.28
C LEU A 125 -7.30 -2.40 7.44
N ASN A 126 -8.25 -2.76 8.30
CA ASN A 126 -8.02 -3.61 9.47
C ASN A 126 -7.38 -4.97 9.11
N SER A 127 -7.73 -5.56 7.95
CA SER A 127 -7.09 -6.80 7.48
C SER A 127 -5.61 -6.67 7.15
N PHE A 128 -5.13 -5.45 6.90
CA PHE A 128 -3.73 -5.17 6.60
C PHE A 128 -2.93 -4.83 7.85
N ILE A 129 -3.54 -4.80 9.05
CA ILE A 129 -2.85 -4.49 10.30
C ILE A 129 -2.17 -5.75 10.85
N SER A 130 -0.86 -5.68 11.06
CA SER A 130 -0.07 -6.69 11.75
C SER A 130 -0.27 -6.54 13.26
N LYS A 131 -1.35 -7.12 13.82
CA LYS A 131 -1.71 -6.97 15.25
C LYS A 131 -0.56 -7.33 16.21
N GLN A 132 0.30 -8.29 15.85
CA GLN A 132 1.45 -8.72 16.66
C GLN A 132 2.61 -7.70 16.67
N GLU A 133 2.64 -6.80 15.69
CA GLU A 133 3.66 -5.74 15.54
C GLU A 133 3.11 -4.37 15.95
N CYS A 134 1.92 -4.34 16.54
CA CYS A 134 1.32 -3.14 17.10
C CYS A 134 1.68 -3.04 18.59
N GLU A 135 1.84 -1.81 19.06
CA GLU A 135 2.24 -1.50 20.44
C GLU A 135 1.46 -0.28 20.91
N CYS A 136 1.11 -0.21 22.19
CA CYS A 136 0.56 0.99 22.80
C CYS A 136 1.36 1.37 24.04
N LEU A 137 1.71 2.66 24.16
CA LEU A 137 2.30 3.20 25.37
C LEU A 137 1.21 3.80 26.26
N ASN A 138 1.35 3.60 27.57
CA ASN A 138 0.39 3.98 28.61
C ASN A 138 -0.97 3.27 28.49
N GLU A 139 -1.03 2.06 27.92
CA GLU A 139 -2.24 1.25 27.97
C GLU A 139 -2.43 0.59 29.34
N SER A 140 -3.69 0.45 29.78
CA SER A 140 -4.04 -0.33 30.96
C SER A 140 -3.97 -1.83 30.69
N ASP A 141 -3.49 -2.60 31.66
CA ASP A 141 -3.41 -4.07 31.60
C ASP A 141 -4.78 -4.73 31.35
N ASP A 142 -5.86 -4.13 31.86
CA ASP A 142 -7.24 -4.63 31.71
C ASP A 142 -7.85 -4.28 30.35
N HIS A 143 -7.32 -3.23 29.70
CA HIS A 143 -7.89 -2.63 28.50
C HIS A 143 -6.81 -2.34 27.44
N PRO A 144 -6.16 -3.38 26.89
CA PRO A 144 -5.08 -3.23 25.91
C PRO A 144 -5.56 -2.83 24.51
N LEU A 145 -4.60 -2.37 23.69
CA LEU A 145 -4.74 -1.95 22.29
C LEU A 145 -5.50 -2.93 21.42
N SER A 146 -5.32 -4.22 21.67
CA SER A 146 -5.95 -5.28 20.89
C SER A 146 -7.48 -5.17 20.85
N HIS A 147 -8.10 -4.59 21.90
CA HIS A 147 -9.54 -4.39 22.00
C HIS A 147 -10.04 -3.36 20.97
N CYS A 148 -9.35 -2.23 20.82
CA CYS A 148 -9.82 -1.18 19.91
C CYS A 148 -9.48 -1.45 18.43
N LEU A 149 -8.65 -2.46 18.14
CA LEU A 149 -8.39 -2.95 16.76
C LEU A 149 -9.32 -4.09 16.34
N ALA A 150 -10.06 -4.67 17.28
CA ALA A 150 -11.10 -5.63 17.00
C ALA A 150 -12.46 -4.91 16.88
N SER A 151 -13.34 -5.41 16.02
CA SER A 151 -14.74 -4.97 16.02
C SER A 151 -15.56 -5.67 17.11
N GLU A 152 -14.98 -6.68 17.77
CA GLU A 152 -15.64 -7.58 18.72
C GLU A 152 -15.43 -7.16 20.18
N GLY A 153 -15.97 -5.99 20.54
CA GLY A 153 -16.13 -5.57 21.94
C GLY A 153 -14.83 -5.29 22.72
N GLY A 154 -14.99 -4.60 23.85
CA GLY A 154 -13.88 -4.06 24.64
C GLY A 154 -13.50 -2.63 24.22
N TYR A 155 -12.52 -2.08 24.90
CA TYR A 155 -11.95 -0.76 24.64
C TYR A 155 -10.49 -0.75 25.07
N LEU A 156 -9.73 0.19 24.49
CA LEU A 156 -8.43 0.62 24.95
C LEU A 156 -8.63 1.74 25.98
N GLN A 157 -7.89 1.71 27.09
CA GLN A 157 -7.88 2.77 28.09
C GLN A 157 -6.46 3.13 28.49
N SER A 158 -6.22 4.40 28.80
CA SER A 158 -4.97 4.83 29.40
C SER A 158 -4.88 4.50 30.89
N ASP A 159 -3.66 4.25 31.38
CA ASP A 159 -3.42 3.81 32.76
C ASP A 159 -3.12 4.98 33.71
N CYS A 160 -2.09 5.78 33.39
CA CYS A 160 -1.55 6.75 34.34
C CYS A 160 -2.13 8.17 34.19
N ASP A 161 -2.36 8.59 32.95
CA ASP A 161 -2.86 9.92 32.56
C ASP A 161 -3.61 9.81 31.23
N GLU A 162 -4.09 10.93 30.67
CA GLU A 162 -4.90 10.92 29.45
C GLU A 162 -4.10 10.69 28.15
N GLN A 163 -2.77 10.66 28.20
CA GLN A 163 -1.94 10.54 27.02
C GLN A 163 -1.79 9.08 26.58
N LEU A 164 -1.84 8.83 25.27
CA LEU A 164 -1.65 7.50 24.69
C LEU A 164 -0.79 7.62 23.43
N ILE A 165 0.05 6.62 23.17
CA ILE A 165 0.71 6.46 21.87
C ILE A 165 0.35 5.10 21.30
N LEU A 166 -0.43 5.09 20.21
CA LEU A 166 -0.78 3.86 19.49
C LEU A 166 0.15 3.73 18.29
N SER A 167 0.92 2.65 18.23
CA SER A 167 1.81 2.30 17.12
C SER A 167 1.19 1.18 16.29
N ILE A 168 0.67 1.53 15.12
CA ILE A 168 -0.02 0.60 14.22
C ILE A 168 0.85 0.28 13.02
N THR A 169 1.13 -1.00 12.83
CA THR A 169 1.97 -1.51 11.72
C THR A 169 1.11 -2.24 10.70
N PHE A 170 1.34 -1.98 9.42
CA PHE A 170 0.67 -2.66 8.31
C PHE A 170 1.58 -3.73 7.69
N ASN A 171 1.00 -4.89 7.34
CA ASN A 171 1.68 -6.00 6.68
C ASN A 171 2.11 -5.70 5.24
N GLN A 172 1.63 -4.60 4.69
CA GLN A 172 2.03 -4.04 3.41
C GLN A 172 1.86 -2.52 3.42
N VAL A 173 2.51 -1.84 2.48
CA VAL A 173 2.33 -0.40 2.32
C VAL A 173 0.87 -0.10 1.95
N VAL A 174 0.26 0.84 2.66
CA VAL A 174 -1.09 1.33 2.40
C VAL A 174 -1.11 2.82 2.09
N LYS A 175 -2.23 3.28 1.54
CA LYS A 175 -2.61 4.68 1.47
C LYS A 175 -3.75 4.91 2.43
N ILE A 176 -3.67 5.93 3.28
CA ILE A 176 -4.71 6.23 4.27
C ILE A 176 -5.42 7.51 3.86
N HIS A 177 -6.72 7.42 3.64
CA HIS A 177 -7.56 8.54 3.25
C HIS A 177 -8.22 9.18 4.48
N SER A 178 -8.81 8.37 5.33
CA SER A 178 -9.52 8.80 6.53
C SER A 178 -9.23 7.88 7.70
N LEU A 179 -9.49 8.37 8.89
CA LEU A 179 -9.33 7.64 10.13
C LEU A 179 -10.66 7.68 10.90
N LYS A 180 -11.05 6.57 11.50
CA LYS A 180 -12.30 6.40 12.24
C LYS A 180 -11.98 6.11 13.69
N PHE A 181 -12.55 6.87 14.60
CA PHE A 181 -12.51 6.59 16.03
C PHE A 181 -13.92 6.39 16.54
N LYS A 182 -14.11 5.39 17.41
CA LYS A 182 -15.27 5.29 18.27
C LYS A 182 -14.81 5.40 19.71
N ALA A 183 -15.44 6.27 20.48
CA ALA A 183 -15.09 6.47 21.89
C ALA A 183 -16.25 7.16 22.63
N PRO A 184 -16.39 6.93 23.95
CA PRO A 184 -17.39 7.60 24.76
C PRO A 184 -17.06 9.08 24.92
N MET A 185 -18.05 9.97 24.72
CA MET A 185 -17.85 11.42 24.58
C MET A 185 -17.02 12.09 25.68
N GLN A 186 -17.08 11.60 26.93
CA GLN A 186 -16.30 12.17 28.03
C GLN A 186 -14.82 11.80 27.96
N LEU A 187 -14.51 10.53 27.73
CA LEU A 187 -13.13 10.02 27.74
C LEU A 187 -12.50 9.99 26.34
N ALA A 188 -13.22 10.44 25.32
CA ALA A 188 -12.78 10.36 23.93
C ALA A 188 -11.58 11.28 23.66
N PRO A 189 -10.67 10.90 22.74
CA PRO A 189 -9.55 11.74 22.35
C PRO A 189 -10.02 13.04 21.69
N ARG A 190 -9.25 14.12 21.89
CA ARG A 190 -9.53 15.45 21.29
C ARG A 190 -8.41 15.90 20.37
N GLU A 191 -7.24 16.22 20.92
CA GLU A 191 -6.07 16.61 20.12
C GLU A 191 -5.19 15.40 19.89
N ILE A 192 -4.97 15.07 18.61
CA ILE A 192 -4.06 13.99 18.22
C ILE A 192 -3.02 14.49 17.22
N LYS A 193 -1.84 13.88 17.28
CA LYS A 193 -0.76 14.06 16.30
C LYS A 193 -0.48 12.75 15.59
N LEU A 194 -0.35 12.82 14.27
CA LEU A 194 -0.08 11.66 13.43
C LEU A 194 1.36 11.68 12.92
N PHE A 195 2.05 10.56 13.09
CA PHE A 195 3.38 10.30 12.56
C PHE A 195 3.31 9.04 11.70
N ILE A 196 4.09 8.98 10.62
CA ILE A 196 4.14 7.79 9.76
C ILE A 196 5.58 7.36 9.55
N ASN A 197 5.76 6.07 9.28
CA ASN A 197 7.03 5.45 8.89
C ASN A 197 8.17 5.75 9.87
N GLN A 198 7.86 5.78 11.17
CA GLN A 198 8.87 5.90 12.20
C GLN A 198 9.58 4.55 12.36
N PRO A 199 10.91 4.53 12.62
CA PRO A 199 11.67 3.29 12.73
C PRO A 199 11.37 2.49 14.00
N ARG A 200 10.81 3.14 15.02
CA ARG A 200 10.42 2.57 16.31
C ARG A 200 9.27 3.40 16.88
N THR A 201 8.56 2.87 17.87
CA THR A 201 7.56 3.62 18.66
C THR A 201 8.22 4.85 19.27
N ILE A 202 7.64 6.03 19.02
CA ILE A 202 8.09 7.29 19.64
C ILE A 202 7.66 7.32 21.09
N ASP A 203 8.46 7.99 21.93
CA ASP A 203 8.10 8.30 23.31
C ASP A 203 7.31 9.64 23.38
N PHE A 204 6.80 9.96 24.57
CA PHE A 204 6.00 11.17 24.79
C PHE A 204 6.79 12.47 24.55
N ASP A 205 8.07 12.52 24.96
CA ASP A 205 8.95 13.67 24.72
C ASP A 205 9.16 13.93 23.22
N GLN A 206 9.37 12.86 22.45
CA GLN A 206 9.48 12.93 20.99
C GLN A 206 8.16 13.35 20.35
N ALA A 207 7.02 12.80 20.80
CA ALA A 207 5.71 13.13 20.25
C ALA A 207 5.33 14.61 20.48
N GLU A 208 5.80 15.22 21.57
CA GLU A 208 5.60 16.65 21.84
C GLU A 208 6.47 17.54 20.96
N SER A 209 7.76 17.22 20.84
CA SER A 209 8.77 18.07 20.20
C SER A 209 8.91 17.87 18.69
N MET A 210 8.63 16.67 18.19
CA MET A 210 8.77 16.34 16.77
C MET A 210 7.64 16.97 15.95
N THR A 211 7.95 17.35 14.71
CA THR A 211 6.94 17.79 13.75
C THR A 211 6.11 16.60 13.27
N SER A 212 4.81 16.63 13.52
CA SER A 212 3.86 15.64 13.02
C SER A 212 3.63 15.79 11.51
N VAL A 213 3.14 14.72 10.89
CA VAL A 213 2.67 14.76 9.50
C VAL A 213 1.40 15.58 9.40
N GLN A 214 0.51 15.40 10.38
CA GLN A 214 -0.74 16.12 10.53
C GLN A 214 -1.20 16.08 11.98
N ASP A 215 -1.61 17.25 12.49
CA ASP A 215 -2.37 17.37 13.73
C ASP A 215 -3.86 17.38 13.40
N LEU A 216 -4.67 16.82 14.30
CA LEU A 216 -6.12 16.78 14.20
C LEU A 216 -6.74 17.19 15.53
N VAL A 217 -7.86 17.90 15.44
CA VAL A 217 -8.78 18.15 16.55
C VAL A 217 -10.06 17.41 16.20
N LEU A 218 -10.40 16.40 17.00
CA LEU A 218 -11.54 15.52 16.77
C LEU A 218 -12.82 16.18 17.31
N ASP A 219 -13.89 16.18 16.51
CA ASP A 219 -15.21 16.64 16.95
C ASP A 219 -15.92 15.51 17.69
N PRO A 220 -16.52 15.77 18.88
CA PRO A 220 -17.30 14.78 19.61
C PRO A 220 -18.34 14.03 18.77
N LYS A 221 -18.95 14.69 17.78
CA LYS A 221 -19.98 14.09 16.92
C LYS A 221 -19.44 13.00 16.01
N ASP A 222 -18.18 13.12 15.61
CA ASP A 222 -17.52 12.12 14.76
C ASP A 222 -17.15 10.88 15.58
N LEU A 223 -16.86 11.04 16.87
CA LEU A 223 -16.44 9.98 17.78
C LEU A 223 -17.61 9.09 18.24
N GLU A 224 -18.78 9.69 18.50
CA GLU A 224 -19.96 8.93 18.93
C GLU A 224 -20.50 8.03 17.81
N LYS A 225 -20.49 8.53 16.58
CA LYS A 225 -21.00 7.83 15.39
C LYS A 225 -19.94 6.94 14.72
N GLY A 226 -18.66 7.15 15.03
CA GLY A 226 -17.57 6.56 14.24
C GLY A 226 -17.54 7.11 12.81
N SER A 227 -17.79 8.41 12.63
CA SER A 227 -17.69 9.04 11.31
C SER A 227 -16.21 9.09 10.88
N PRO A 228 -15.88 8.80 9.61
CA PRO A 228 -14.51 8.95 9.12
C PRO A 228 -14.03 10.41 9.13
N VAL A 229 -12.92 10.66 9.81
CA VAL A 229 -12.21 11.95 9.84
C VAL A 229 -11.18 11.98 8.71
N ASN A 230 -11.32 12.94 7.81
CA ASN A 230 -10.47 13.02 6.62
C ASN A 230 -9.04 13.46 6.95
N LEU A 231 -8.06 12.71 6.43
CA LEU A 231 -6.66 13.09 6.47
C LEU A 231 -6.30 13.89 5.22
N ARG A 232 -5.18 14.60 5.25
CA ARG A 232 -4.53 15.12 4.03
C ARG A 232 -3.89 13.95 3.28
N TYR A 233 -4.73 13.14 2.62
CA TYR A 233 -4.37 11.91 1.89
C TYR A 233 -3.08 12.03 1.07
N VAL A 234 -2.80 13.18 0.46
CA VAL A 234 -1.55 13.45 -0.27
C VAL A 234 -0.26 13.20 0.53
N LYS A 235 -0.31 13.31 1.87
CA LYS A 235 0.82 13.00 2.78
C LYS A 235 0.86 11.52 3.19
N PHE A 236 -0.24 10.79 3.04
CA PHE A 236 -0.43 9.41 3.50
C PHE A 236 -0.52 8.43 2.32
N GLN A 237 0.31 8.63 1.28
CA GLN A 237 0.33 7.77 0.07
C GLN A 237 1.19 6.50 0.21
N ASN A 238 2.06 6.44 1.22
CA ASN A 238 3.02 5.37 1.40
C ASN A 238 3.24 5.21 2.91
N VAL A 239 2.34 4.47 3.55
CA VAL A 239 2.32 4.25 4.99
C VAL A 239 2.60 2.78 5.28
N GLN A 240 3.68 2.50 6.00
CA GLN A 240 4.05 1.18 6.52
C GLN A 240 3.66 1.04 7.99
N ASN A 241 3.88 2.10 8.77
CA ASN A 241 3.35 2.23 10.12
C ASN A 241 2.83 3.66 10.31
N ILE A 242 1.87 3.79 11.24
CA ILE A 242 1.32 5.05 11.69
C ILE A 242 1.31 5.06 13.21
N GLN A 243 1.80 6.13 13.79
CA GLN A 243 1.79 6.35 15.23
C GLN A 243 0.86 7.52 15.55
N ILE A 244 -0.08 7.27 16.44
CA ILE A 244 -1.10 8.22 16.87
C ILE A 244 -0.76 8.60 18.30
N PHE A 245 -0.33 9.85 18.48
CA PHE A 245 -0.18 10.42 19.81
C PHE A 245 -1.47 11.13 20.18
N VAL A 246 -2.15 10.63 21.22
CA VAL A 246 -3.27 11.31 21.87
C VAL A 246 -2.70 12.22 22.95
N LYS A 247 -2.91 13.52 22.79
CA LYS A 247 -2.37 14.54 23.70
C LYS A 247 -3.33 14.86 24.85
N ASN A 248 -4.63 14.85 24.57
CA ASN A 248 -5.68 15.09 25.56
C ASN A 248 -7.03 14.52 25.10
N ASN A 249 -8.00 14.52 26.01
CA ASN A 249 -9.37 14.11 25.77
C ASN A 249 -10.37 15.29 25.74
N GLN A 250 -11.63 14.99 25.43
CA GLN A 250 -12.66 16.00 25.20
C GLN A 250 -13.05 16.77 26.46
N SER A 251 -13.15 16.10 27.62
CA SER A 251 -13.64 16.70 28.87
C SER A 251 -12.56 17.13 29.86
N GLY A 252 -11.28 16.87 29.58
CA GLY A 252 -10.19 17.01 30.56
C GLY A 252 -10.26 15.95 31.68
N ALA A 253 -10.72 14.75 31.36
CA ALA A 253 -10.71 13.61 32.28
C ALA A 253 -9.26 13.12 32.50
N GLU A 254 -9.03 12.39 33.58
CA GLU A 254 -7.70 11.84 33.91
C GLU A 254 -7.26 10.71 32.97
N VAL A 255 -8.21 10.10 32.25
CA VAL A 255 -7.94 8.97 31.36
C VAL A 255 -8.60 9.16 30.00
N THR A 256 -8.01 8.55 28.98
CA THR A 256 -8.58 8.47 27.63
C THR A 256 -9.05 7.05 27.37
N GLN A 257 -10.22 6.92 26.74
CA GLN A 257 -10.77 5.65 26.29
C GLN A 257 -11.01 5.69 24.77
N ILE A 258 -10.70 4.58 24.10
CA ILE A 258 -10.96 4.38 22.68
C ILE A 258 -11.60 3.00 22.48
N ASP A 259 -12.85 2.98 22.03
CA ASP A 259 -13.58 1.73 21.78
C ASP A 259 -13.15 1.09 20.46
N TYR A 260 -12.85 1.90 19.44
CA TYR A 260 -12.45 1.40 18.13
C TYR A 260 -11.60 2.40 17.35
N VAL A 261 -10.58 1.90 16.66
CA VAL A 261 -9.75 2.62 15.68
C VAL A 261 -9.81 1.91 14.35
N GLY A 262 -10.25 2.63 13.31
CA GLY A 262 -10.31 2.15 11.94
C GLY A 262 -9.52 3.04 10.99
N PHE A 263 -8.93 2.44 9.97
CA PHE A 263 -8.21 3.16 8.92
C PHE A 263 -8.90 2.91 7.58
N ILE A 264 -9.32 3.98 6.91
CA ILE A 264 -10.00 3.89 5.62
C ILE A 264 -9.03 4.31 4.53
N GLY A 265 -8.85 3.45 3.53
CA GLY A 265 -7.83 3.67 2.53
C GLY A 265 -7.77 2.59 1.47
N SER A 266 -6.60 2.44 0.85
CA SER A 266 -6.36 1.42 -0.17
C SER A 266 -4.96 0.85 -0.02
N PRO A 267 -4.76 -0.46 -0.23
CA PRO A 267 -3.41 -1.01 -0.29
C PRO A 267 -2.61 -0.44 -1.46
N LEU A 268 -1.32 -0.16 -1.24
CA LEU A 268 -0.41 0.11 -2.34
C LEU A 268 0.03 -1.23 -2.92
N MET A 269 -0.51 -1.58 -4.09
CA MET A 269 -0.05 -2.74 -4.85
C MET A 269 1.43 -2.55 -5.20
N THR A 270 2.31 -3.21 -4.46
CA THR A 270 3.70 -3.38 -4.85
C THR A 270 3.78 -4.67 -5.66
N THR A 271 4.19 -4.58 -6.92
CA THR A 271 4.65 -5.75 -7.66
C THR A 271 5.80 -6.34 -6.85
N LYS A 272 5.58 -7.46 -6.15
CA LYS A 272 6.62 -8.14 -5.37
C LYS A 272 7.77 -8.46 -6.33
N MET A 273 8.91 -7.79 -6.15
CA MET A 273 10.08 -7.98 -7.05
C MET A 273 10.63 -9.42 -6.99
N ASN A 274 10.27 -10.20 -5.96
CA ASN A 274 10.55 -11.63 -5.87
C ASN A 274 9.85 -12.48 -6.94
N ASP A 275 8.80 -11.97 -7.61
CA ASP A 275 8.10 -12.67 -8.68
C ASP A 275 8.80 -12.55 -10.05
N PHE A 276 9.89 -11.78 -10.14
CA PHE A 276 10.72 -11.75 -11.36
C PHE A 276 11.69 -12.93 -11.39
N LYS A 277 11.25 -14.06 -11.93
CA LYS A 277 12.21 -15.01 -12.53
C LYS A 277 12.85 -14.34 -13.75
N ARG A 278 14.17 -14.09 -13.70
CA ARG A 278 14.94 -13.70 -14.89
C ARG A 278 14.73 -14.77 -15.95
N VAL A 279 14.00 -14.44 -17.01
CA VAL A 279 13.86 -15.32 -18.17
C VAL A 279 15.26 -15.44 -18.77
N ALA A 280 15.87 -16.62 -18.68
CA ALA A 280 17.08 -16.93 -19.43
C ALA A 280 16.70 -16.81 -20.91
N GLY A 281 17.02 -15.66 -21.53
CA GLY A 281 16.70 -15.41 -22.92
C GLY A 281 17.29 -16.53 -23.78
N LYS A 282 16.44 -17.16 -24.61
CA LYS A 282 16.93 -18.03 -25.68
C LYS A 282 17.90 -17.23 -26.53
N LYS A 283 19.03 -17.87 -26.84
CA LYS A 283 20.14 -17.30 -27.59
C LYS A 283 19.66 -16.95 -29.01
N GLY A 284 19.60 -15.65 -29.31
CA GLY A 284 19.49 -15.12 -30.67
C GLY A 284 18.11 -14.61 -31.06
N GLU A 285 17.87 -13.31 -30.83
CA GLU A 285 17.24 -12.40 -31.78
C GLU A 285 17.33 -10.95 -31.25
N THR A 286 18.46 -10.29 -31.53
CA THR A 286 18.59 -8.84 -31.28
C THR A 286 17.92 -8.07 -32.42
N LYS A 287 16.61 -7.83 -32.34
CA LYS A 287 16.02 -6.67 -33.02
C LYS A 287 16.26 -5.44 -32.16
N ARG A 288 17.38 -4.76 -32.43
CA ARG A 288 17.64 -3.41 -31.93
C ARG A 288 16.71 -2.43 -32.65
N SER A 289 15.55 -2.11 -32.08
CA SER A 289 14.90 -0.82 -32.36
C SER A 289 15.57 0.26 -31.50
N ARG A 290 16.79 0.66 -31.91
CA ARG A 290 17.37 1.92 -31.44
C ARG A 290 16.73 3.03 -32.26
N ALA A 291 15.97 3.90 -31.61
CA ALA A 291 15.67 5.21 -32.17
C ALA A 291 17.00 5.90 -32.53
N ALA A 292 17.26 6.01 -33.83
CA ALA A 292 18.43 6.67 -34.36
C ALA A 292 18.22 8.18 -34.25
N VAL A 293 18.53 8.77 -33.10
CA VAL A 293 18.84 10.21 -33.06
C VAL A 293 20.22 10.35 -33.71
N SER A 294 20.21 10.82 -34.94
CA SER A 294 21.38 10.91 -35.81
C SER A 294 22.45 11.81 -35.20
N VAL A 295 23.59 11.21 -34.84
CA VAL A 295 24.83 11.88 -34.39
C VAL A 295 25.38 12.86 -35.47
N LYS A 296 24.85 12.82 -36.70
CA LYS A 296 25.13 13.83 -37.73
C LYS A 296 24.59 15.23 -37.37
N LEU A 297 23.50 15.34 -36.61
CA LEU A 297 22.93 16.65 -36.25
C LEU A 297 23.72 17.32 -35.11
N LEU A 298 24.15 16.56 -34.10
CA LEU A 298 25.04 17.09 -33.05
C LEU A 298 26.42 17.49 -33.60
N ARG A 299 27.00 16.70 -34.52
CA ARG A 299 28.29 17.04 -35.15
C ARG A 299 28.23 18.26 -36.08
N ALA A 300 27.04 18.62 -36.59
CA ALA A 300 26.84 19.83 -37.40
C ALA A 300 26.70 21.09 -36.52
N ILE A 301 26.09 20.97 -35.32
CA ILE A 301 25.93 22.09 -34.38
C ILE A 301 27.27 22.42 -33.71
N THR A 302 28.07 21.43 -33.31
CA THR A 302 29.38 21.68 -32.67
C THR A 302 30.42 22.28 -33.64
N ARG A 303 30.30 22.02 -34.95
CA ARG A 303 31.17 22.64 -35.98
C ARG A 303 30.81 24.10 -36.29
N ARG A 304 29.56 24.54 -36.07
CA ARG A 304 29.17 25.95 -36.22
C ARG A 304 29.61 26.83 -35.04
N ILE A 305 29.77 26.26 -33.85
CA ILE A 305 30.21 26.99 -32.65
C ILE A 305 31.74 27.12 -32.59
N ALA A 306 32.49 26.14 -33.09
CA ALA A 306 33.97 26.20 -33.14
C ALA A 306 34.54 27.15 -34.21
N SER A 307 33.71 27.68 -35.11
CA SER A 307 34.13 28.69 -36.11
C SER A 307 34.04 30.13 -35.59
N SER A 308 33.51 30.39 -34.39
CA SER A 308 33.28 31.76 -33.89
C SER A 308 34.24 32.21 -32.78
N LYS A 309 35.22 31.39 -32.39
CA LYS A 309 36.26 31.79 -31.43
C LYS A 309 37.60 31.22 -31.88
N GLY A 310 38.36 32.03 -32.61
CA GLY A 310 39.73 31.72 -32.98
C GLY A 310 40.63 31.79 -31.75
N THR A 311 41.16 30.64 -31.32
CA THR A 311 42.33 30.55 -30.46
C THR A 311 43.08 29.26 -30.80
N ASN A 312 44.35 29.44 -31.14
CA ASN A 312 45.30 28.46 -31.63
C ASN A 312 46.04 27.84 -30.42
N ILE A 313 46.06 26.52 -30.23
CA ILE A 313 47.01 25.86 -29.34
C ILE A 313 47.46 24.52 -29.94
N ASP A 314 48.78 24.37 -30.01
CA ASP A 314 49.57 23.38 -30.74
C ASP A 314 49.53 21.93 -30.21
N HIS A 315 49.90 21.05 -31.14
CA HIS A 315 50.24 19.64 -30.99
C HIS A 315 51.31 19.35 -29.93
N THR A 316 51.17 18.24 -29.19
CA THR A 316 52.08 17.07 -29.10
C THR A 316 52.05 16.41 -27.72
N SER A 317 51.64 15.13 -27.69
CA SER A 317 52.43 14.00 -27.15
C SER A 317 51.51 12.82 -26.88
N CYS A 318 51.84 11.74 -27.56
CA CYS A 318 51.19 10.44 -27.50
C CYS A 318 51.87 9.60 -26.41
N THR A 319 51.22 8.47 -26.09
CA THR A 319 51.78 7.24 -25.50
C THR A 319 52.10 7.22 -24.00
N SER A 320 51.30 6.48 -23.24
CA SER A 320 51.57 5.07 -22.85
C SER A 320 50.94 4.70 -21.49
N LEU A 321 50.72 3.39 -21.31
CA LEU A 321 50.52 2.64 -20.05
C LEU A 321 49.10 2.69 -19.44
N SER A 322 48.26 1.68 -19.71
CA SER A 322 48.17 0.36 -19.05
C SER A 322 47.23 0.37 -17.83
N GLN A 323 46.18 -0.45 -17.91
CA GLN A 323 45.23 -0.85 -16.86
C GLN A 323 45.94 -1.22 -15.52
N PRO A 324 45.31 -1.11 -14.31
CA PRO A 324 44.19 -2.00 -13.94
C PRO A 324 43.20 -1.55 -12.83
N ALA A 325 42.20 -2.41 -12.63
CA ALA A 325 41.51 -2.76 -11.37
C ALA A 325 40.61 -1.70 -10.69
N PHE A 326 39.30 -1.85 -10.91
CA PHE A 326 38.26 -1.20 -10.11
C PHE A 326 37.83 -2.11 -8.94
N LYS A 327 38.19 -1.72 -7.72
CA LYS A 327 37.57 -2.22 -6.49
C LYS A 327 37.16 -1.03 -5.62
N ARG A 328 35.85 -0.98 -5.35
CA ARG A 328 35.23 -0.66 -4.06
C ARG A 328 35.18 0.81 -3.58
N THR A 329 33.92 1.26 -3.48
CA THR A 329 33.23 1.91 -2.34
C THR A 329 33.05 3.43 -2.31
N ALA A 330 31.83 3.79 -1.87
CA ALA A 330 31.40 4.98 -1.12
C ALA A 330 31.44 6.32 -1.88
N ALA A 331 30.26 6.86 -2.22
CA ALA A 331 29.43 7.73 -1.36
C ALA A 331 29.88 9.19 -1.43
N SER A 332 29.05 10.05 -2.01
CA SER A 332 28.35 11.12 -1.29
C SER A 332 27.73 12.10 -2.29
N LYS A 333 26.41 12.28 -2.16
CA LYS A 333 25.70 13.45 -2.69
C LYS A 333 25.93 14.59 -1.70
N THR A 334 26.35 15.75 -2.19
CA THR A 334 26.09 17.02 -1.50
C THR A 334 25.50 18.02 -2.46
N THR A 335 24.24 18.35 -2.19
CA THR A 335 23.45 19.46 -2.69
C THR A 335 24.12 20.81 -2.40
N ILE A 336 24.06 21.75 -3.34
CA ILE A 336 24.20 23.18 -3.02
C ILE A 336 22.92 23.88 -3.44
N LEU A 337 22.19 24.35 -2.42
CA LEU A 337 21.09 25.29 -2.48
C LEU A 337 21.64 26.70 -2.69
N ILE A 338 20.91 27.45 -3.51
CA ILE A 338 21.11 28.87 -3.77
C ILE A 338 20.41 29.66 -2.66
N SER A 339 21.03 30.74 -2.18
CA SER A 339 20.28 31.92 -1.71
C SER A 339 21.05 33.21 -1.97
N PRO A 340 20.33 34.33 -2.19
CA PRO A 340 20.83 35.50 -2.90
C PRO A 340 21.04 36.72 -1.98
N GLY A 341 21.84 37.68 -2.44
CA GLY A 341 21.73 39.07 -1.97
C GLY A 341 23.03 39.85 -1.94
N MET A 342 23.01 41.01 -2.58
CA MET A 342 23.57 42.31 -2.16
C MET A 342 24.28 43.05 -3.30
N ILE A 343 23.50 43.87 -4.01
CA ILE A 343 23.92 45.07 -4.76
C ILE A 343 22.75 46.06 -4.54
N GLY A 344 22.90 47.31 -4.12
CA GLY A 344 24.03 48.13 -3.75
C GLY A 344 23.48 49.42 -3.11
N LYS A 345 24.34 50.12 -2.36
CA LYS A 345 24.23 51.52 -1.90
C LYS A 345 24.18 52.49 -3.10
N PRO A 346 23.75 53.77 -2.97
CA PRO A 346 23.94 54.69 -1.82
C PRO A 346 22.76 54.82 -0.87
#